data_AF-A0A7Z9XH79-F1
#
_entry.id   AF-A0A7Z9XH79-F1
#
_cell.length_a   1.000
_cell.length_b   1.000
_cell.length_c   1.000
_cell.angle_alpha   90.00
_cell.angle_beta   90.00
_cell.angle_gamma   90.00
#
_symmetry.space_group_name_H-M   'P 1'
#
loop_
_entity.id
_entity.type
_entity.pdbx_description
1 polymer ?
#
loop_
_entity_poly.entity_id
_entity_poly.type
_entity_poly.pdbx_seq_one_letter_code
_entity_poly.pdbx_strand_id
1 'polypeptide(L)'
;YAIEIQKDLSELASMNVRLNHMEGRITIVHGDMRDFESCLTAGTADVVFSNPPYRKVLSGRINPEVERAVARHEIKACLSDVVSVAERLLKPSGRFVVIYPAERVIDLVLRMRASKLEPKRLTFIHPNQSSGAIRAIAEGRKYGNPGLEVDPPIIIYKPEGGYTDEAKKITGA
;
A
#
# COMPACT_ATOMS: atom_id res chain seq x y z
N TYR A 1 -5.84 -14.01 -3.24
CA TYR A 1 -4.71 -13.92 -4.17
C TYR A 1 -3.73 -12.86 -3.68
N ALA A 2 -2.44 -13.11 -3.86
CA ALA A 2 -1.38 -12.13 -3.66
C ALA A 2 -0.40 -12.23 -4.84
N ILE A 3 -0.11 -11.09 -5.49
CA ILE A 3 0.80 -11.03 -6.64
C ILE A 3 2.14 -10.45 -6.16
N GLU A 4 3.24 -11.16 -6.43
CA GLU A 4 4.59 -10.73 -6.10
C GLU A 4 5.50 -10.90 -7.33
N ILE A 5 6.25 -9.85 -7.67
CA ILE A 5 7.12 -9.82 -8.85
C ILE A 5 8.49 -10.43 -8.58
N GLN A 6 8.92 -10.44 -7.31
CA GLN A 6 10.20 -11.02 -6.91
C GLN A 6 10.04 -12.51 -6.63
N LYS A 7 10.62 -13.33 -7.51
CA LYS A 7 10.57 -14.80 -7.43
C LYS A 7 10.85 -15.32 -6.02
N ASP A 8 11.98 -14.96 -5.43
CA ASP A 8 12.39 -15.47 -4.11
C ASP A 8 11.37 -15.13 -3.01
N LEU A 9 10.80 -13.93 -3.03
CA LEU A 9 9.76 -13.53 -2.07
C LEU A 9 8.43 -14.26 -2.32
N SER A 10 8.07 -14.51 -3.58
CA SER A 10 6.87 -15.26 -3.92
C SER A 10 6.97 -16.73 -3.49
N GLU A 11 8.15 -17.34 -3.60
CA GLU A 11 8.42 -18.70 -3.16
C GLU A 11 8.39 -18.80 -1.63
N LEU A 12 9.01 -17.84 -0.93
CA LEU A 12 8.96 -17.73 0.53
C LEU A 12 7.52 -17.55 1.02
N ALA A 13 6.74 -16.67 0.39
CA ALA A 13 5.32 -16.47 0.73
C ALA A 13 4.51 -17.76 0.52
N SER A 14 4.75 -18.48 -0.59
CA SER A 14 4.09 -19.76 -0.88
C SER A 14 4.45 -20.83 0.17
N MET A 15 5.70 -20.86 0.62
CA MET A 15 6.13 -21.74 1.70
C MET A 15 5.42 -21.40 3.02
N ASN A 16 5.33 -20.11 3.37
CA ASN A 16 4.63 -19.67 4.57
C ASN A 16 3.14 -20.05 4.54
N VAL A 17 2.48 -19.91 3.39
CA VAL A 17 1.09 -20.34 3.22
C VAL A 17 0.93 -21.83 3.52
N ARG A 18 1.84 -22.68 3.00
CA ARG A 18 1.81 -24.12 3.26
C ARG A 18 2.09 -24.48 4.71
N LEU A 19 3.09 -23.84 5.32
CA LEU A 19 3.45 -24.07 6.73
C LEU A 19 2.32 -23.70 7.70
N ASN A 20 1.46 -22.75 7.31
CA ASN A 20 0.32 -22.32 8.11
C ASN A 20 -1.02 -22.95 7.67
N HIS A 21 -1.00 -23.92 6.76
CA HIS A 21 -2.21 -24.60 6.25
C HIS A 21 -3.27 -23.64 5.67
N MET A 22 -2.82 -22.60 4.95
CA MET A 22 -3.68 -21.54 4.40
C MET A 22 -3.93 -21.66 2.89
N GLU A 23 -3.56 -22.78 2.25
CA GLU A 23 -3.64 -22.97 0.80
C GLU A 23 -5.08 -22.81 0.26
N GLY A 24 -6.09 -23.20 1.05
CA GLY A 24 -7.50 -23.02 0.69
C GLY A 24 -8.00 -21.57 0.74
N ARG A 25 -7.19 -20.64 1.23
CA ARG A 25 -7.55 -19.22 1.42
C ARG A 25 -6.61 -18.26 0.71
N ILE A 26 -5.35 -18.63 0.53
CA ILE A 26 -4.30 -17.76 -0.02
C ILE A 26 -3.64 -18.43 -1.22
N THR A 27 -3.88 -17.85 -2.39
CA THR A 27 -3.14 -18.18 -3.62
C THR A 27 -2.06 -17.14 -3.86
N ILE A 28 -0.80 -17.57 -3.93
CA ILE A 28 0.33 -16.72 -4.32
C ILE A 28 0.54 -16.84 -5.83
N VAL A 29 0.72 -15.71 -6.49
CA VAL A 29 1.02 -15.63 -7.93
C VAL A 29 2.35 -14.90 -8.09
N HIS A 30 3.32 -15.57 -8.68
CA HIS A 30 4.55 -14.94 -9.12
C HIS A 30 4.30 -14.24 -10.47
N GLY A 31 4.46 -12.92 -10.50
CA GLY A 31 4.25 -12.16 -11.72
C GLY A 31 4.15 -10.66 -11.49
N ASP A 32 4.06 -9.92 -12.59
CA ASP A 32 3.81 -8.49 -12.54
C ASP A 32 2.33 -8.23 -12.29
N MET A 33 2.02 -7.37 -11.32
CA MET A 33 0.64 -6.97 -11.03
C MET A 33 -0.05 -6.30 -12.22
N ARG A 34 0.70 -5.74 -13.18
CA ARG A 34 0.15 -5.13 -14.40
C ARG A 34 -0.48 -6.17 -15.33
N ASP A 35 -0.03 -7.41 -15.24
CA ASP A 35 -0.47 -8.56 -16.03
C ASP A 35 -1.43 -9.48 -15.25
N PHE A 36 -2.11 -8.94 -14.22
CA PHE A 36 -2.98 -9.71 -13.32
C PHE A 36 -4.07 -10.49 -14.05
N GLU A 37 -4.50 -10.06 -15.24
CA GLU A 37 -5.55 -10.70 -16.02
C GLU A 37 -5.21 -12.13 -16.46
N SER A 38 -3.93 -12.49 -16.45
CA SER A 38 -3.47 -13.87 -16.65
C SER A 38 -3.93 -14.83 -15.54
N CYS A 39 -4.28 -14.31 -14.35
CA CYS A 39 -4.61 -15.11 -13.17
C CYS A 39 -5.89 -14.68 -12.44
N LEU A 40 -6.39 -13.47 -12.71
CA LEU A 40 -7.51 -12.84 -12.02
C LEU A 40 -8.43 -12.10 -13.00
N THR A 41 -9.73 -12.34 -12.91
CA THR A 41 -10.71 -11.60 -13.70
C THR A 41 -10.86 -10.17 -13.18
N ALA A 42 -10.77 -9.18 -14.08
CA ALA A 42 -11.03 -7.79 -13.74
C ALA A 42 -12.45 -7.58 -13.17
N GLY A 43 -12.60 -6.60 -12.27
CA GLY A 43 -13.90 -6.20 -11.72
C GLY A 43 -14.53 -7.21 -10.75
N THR A 44 -13.77 -8.18 -10.23
CA THR A 44 -14.28 -9.22 -9.33
C THR A 44 -13.88 -9.03 -7.87
N ALA A 45 -12.85 -8.25 -7.57
CA ALA A 45 -12.37 -8.10 -6.21
C ALA A 45 -13.30 -7.21 -5.35
N ASP A 46 -13.63 -7.68 -4.14
CA ASP A 46 -14.28 -6.88 -3.10
C ASP A 46 -13.35 -5.82 -2.50
N VAL A 47 -12.11 -6.24 -2.24
CA VAL A 47 -11.07 -5.45 -1.59
C VAL A 47 -9.74 -5.71 -2.27
N VAL A 48 -8.98 -4.65 -2.50
CA VAL A 48 -7.57 -4.69 -2.91
C VAL A 48 -6.77 -3.96 -1.85
N PHE A 49 -5.72 -4.58 -1.34
CA PHE A 49 -4.77 -3.93 -0.44
C PHE A 49 -3.38 -3.90 -1.08
N SER A 50 -2.60 -2.85 -0.81
CA SER A 50 -1.24 -2.74 -1.30
C SER A 50 -0.32 -2.07 -0.28
N ASN A 51 0.92 -2.56 -0.21
CA ASN A 51 2.04 -1.89 0.45
C ASN A 51 3.14 -1.73 -0.60
N PRO A 52 3.07 -0.69 -1.44
CA PRO A 52 3.98 -0.52 -2.55
C PRO A 52 5.42 -0.42 -2.06
N PRO A 53 6.41 -0.94 -2.81
CA PRO A 53 7.80 -0.77 -2.45
C PRO A 53 8.19 0.72 -2.48
N TYR A 54 8.71 1.23 -1.37
CA TYR A 54 9.25 2.59 -1.30
C TYR A 54 10.73 2.55 -1.67
N ARG A 55 11.05 2.46 -2.96
CA ARG A 55 12.46 2.42 -3.37
C ARG A 55 13.11 3.79 -3.17
N LYS A 56 14.23 3.81 -2.45
CA LYS A 56 15.27 4.81 -2.66
C LYS A 56 16.02 4.43 -3.94
N VAL A 57 16.20 5.39 -4.84
CA VAL A 57 16.94 5.15 -6.09
C VAL A 57 18.43 5.01 -5.78
N LEU A 58 19.00 3.93 -6.34
CA LEU A 58 20.40 3.64 -6.65
C LEU A 58 21.49 4.33 -5.82
N SER A 59 22.17 3.51 -5.02
CA SER A 59 23.47 3.83 -4.43
C SER A 59 24.54 4.03 -5.52
N GLY A 60 24.90 5.28 -5.77
CA GLY A 60 26.03 5.70 -6.61
C GLY A 60 26.31 7.19 -6.37
N ARG A 61 27.50 7.68 -6.75
CA ARG A 61 27.83 9.13 -6.72
C ARG A 61 27.05 9.88 -7.81
N ILE A 62 25.75 10.03 -7.63
CA ILE A 62 24.89 10.89 -8.44
C ILE A 62 24.57 12.13 -7.59
N ASN A 63 24.34 13.28 -8.23
CA ASN A 63 23.90 14.49 -7.54
C ASN A 63 22.63 14.18 -6.71
N PRO A 64 22.59 14.49 -5.40
CA PRO A 64 21.45 14.22 -4.53
C PRO A 64 20.10 14.73 -5.06
N GLU A 65 20.09 15.85 -5.80
CA GLU A 65 18.86 16.40 -6.39
C GLU A 65 18.35 15.56 -7.57
N VAL A 66 19.26 15.02 -8.37
CA VAL A 66 18.92 14.12 -9.48
C VAL A 66 18.46 12.77 -8.93
N GLU A 67 19.13 12.24 -7.91
CA GLU A 67 18.73 11.00 -7.22
C GLU A 67 17.32 11.15 -6.62
N ARG A 68 17.03 12.28 -5.96
CA ARG A 68 15.70 12.62 -5.44
C ARG A 68 14.65 12.72 -6.55
N ALA A 69 14.98 13.36 -7.68
CA ALA A 69 14.05 13.51 -8.79
C ALA A 69 13.70 12.15 -9.43
N VAL A 70 14.71 11.30 -9.66
CA VAL A 70 14.53 9.95 -10.21
C VAL A 70 13.74 9.09 -9.23
N ALA A 71 14.04 9.13 -7.92
CA ALA A 71 13.28 8.41 -6.90
C ALA A 71 11.82 8.84 -6.86
N ARG A 72 11.56 10.15 -6.93
CA ARG A 72 10.19 10.67 -7.01
C ARG A 72 9.46 10.16 -8.25
N HIS A 73 10.11 10.13 -9.41
CA HIS A 73 9.53 9.64 -10.66
C HIS A 73 9.24 8.14 -10.63
N GLU A 74 10.19 7.30 -10.18
CA GLU A 74 10.01 5.85 -10.09
C GLU A 74 8.88 5.49 -9.12
N ILE A 75 8.87 6.10 -7.93
CA ILE A 75 7.79 5.90 -6.96
C ILE A 75 6.45 6.40 -7.55
N LYS A 76 6.44 7.50 -8.32
CA LYS A 76 5.21 7.99 -8.99
C LYS A 76 4.71 7.00 -10.04
N ALA A 77 5.61 6.40 -10.82
CA ALA A 77 5.26 5.35 -11.78
C ALA A 77 4.70 4.12 -11.05
N CYS A 78 5.36 3.69 -9.96
CA CYS A 78 4.88 2.57 -9.14
C CYS A 78 3.49 2.84 -8.55
N LEU A 79 3.26 4.01 -7.94
CA LEU A 79 1.94 4.40 -7.44
C LEU A 79 0.87 4.42 -8.55
N SER A 80 1.25 4.89 -9.72
CA SER A 80 0.37 4.98 -10.88
C SER A 80 -0.15 3.61 -11.30
N ASP A 81 0.76 2.63 -11.35
CA ASP A 81 0.44 1.26 -11.69
C ASP A 81 -0.40 0.59 -10.60
N VAL A 82 -0.03 0.75 -9.33
CA VAL A 82 -0.77 0.16 -8.19
C VAL A 82 -2.22 0.63 -8.19
N VAL A 83 -2.47 1.94 -8.27
CA VAL A 83 -3.82 2.50 -8.21
C VAL A 83 -4.62 2.07 -9.45
N SER A 84 -4.00 2.02 -10.63
CA SER A 84 -4.67 1.59 -11.86
C SER A 84 -5.05 0.11 -11.83
N VAL A 85 -4.17 -0.75 -11.32
CA VAL A 85 -4.43 -2.18 -11.17
C VAL A 85 -5.54 -2.41 -10.14
N ALA A 86 -5.48 -1.69 -9.01
CA ALA A 86 -6.52 -1.76 -8.00
C ALA A 86 -7.89 -1.34 -8.54
N GLU A 87 -7.97 -0.25 -9.29
CA GLU A 87 -9.20 0.17 -9.96
C GLU A 87 -9.75 -0.95 -10.87
N ARG A 88 -8.92 -1.52 -11.75
CA ARG A 88 -9.35 -2.54 -12.71
C ARG A 88 -9.81 -3.84 -12.04
N LEU A 89 -9.12 -4.26 -10.97
CA LEU A 89 -9.48 -5.46 -10.20
C LEU A 89 -10.78 -5.30 -9.42
N LEU A 90 -11.04 -4.11 -8.87
CA LEU A 90 -12.18 -3.88 -7.99
C LEU A 90 -13.51 -3.89 -8.75
N LYS A 91 -14.50 -4.57 -8.15
CA LYS A 91 -15.90 -4.42 -8.53
C LYS A 91 -16.42 -3.01 -8.17
N PRO A 92 -17.51 -2.52 -8.76
CA PRO A 92 -18.14 -1.27 -8.34
C PRO A 92 -18.39 -1.26 -6.83
N SER A 93 -18.13 -0.12 -6.17
CA SER A 93 -18.18 0.02 -4.70
C SER A 93 -17.16 -0.80 -3.91
N GLY A 94 -16.25 -1.53 -4.56
CA GLY A 94 -15.13 -2.22 -3.93
C GLY A 94 -14.15 -1.25 -3.27
N ARG A 95 -13.36 -1.77 -2.33
CA ARG A 95 -12.46 -0.96 -1.48
C ARG A 95 -11.00 -1.15 -1.85
N PHE A 96 -10.28 -0.04 -2.02
CA PHE A 96 -8.84 -0.03 -2.14
C PHE A 96 -8.22 0.46 -0.84
N VAL A 97 -7.28 -0.27 -0.26
CA VAL A 97 -6.54 0.13 0.94
C VAL A 97 -5.05 0.16 0.63
N VAL A 98 -4.38 1.26 0.95
CA VAL A 98 -2.95 1.39 0.67
C VAL A 98 -2.23 2.12 1.78
N ILE A 99 -1.08 1.59 2.18
CA ILE A 99 -0.13 2.31 3.02
C ILE A 99 0.88 3.01 2.11
N TYR A 100 1.26 4.25 2.45
CA TYR A 100 2.13 5.07 1.62
C TYR A 100 2.92 6.10 2.47
N PRO A 101 4.03 6.69 1.99
CA PRO A 101 4.75 7.72 2.73
C PRO A 101 3.85 8.93 2.97
N ALA A 102 3.78 9.41 4.22
CA ALA A 102 2.89 10.50 4.59
C ALA A 102 3.18 11.79 3.81
N GLU A 103 4.46 12.08 3.54
CA GLU A 103 4.87 13.25 2.74
C GLU A 103 4.31 13.25 1.31
N ARG A 104 3.89 12.08 0.80
CA ARG A 104 3.35 11.89 -0.54
C ARG A 104 1.85 11.63 -0.56
N VAL A 105 1.14 11.91 0.54
CA VAL A 105 -0.30 11.67 0.63
C VAL A 105 -1.10 12.43 -0.45
N ILE A 106 -0.65 13.63 -0.82
CA ILE A 106 -1.29 14.42 -1.88
C ILE A 106 -1.18 13.73 -3.24
N ASP A 107 -0.01 13.19 -3.59
CA ASP A 107 0.17 12.42 -4.83
C ASP A 107 -0.75 11.20 -4.87
N LEU A 108 -0.85 10.49 -3.75
CA LEU A 108 -1.72 9.33 -3.59
C LEU A 108 -3.19 9.71 -3.81
N VAL A 109 -3.69 10.71 -3.09
CA VAL A 109 -5.08 11.17 -3.20
C VAL A 109 -5.43 11.63 -4.61
N LEU A 110 -4.55 12.42 -5.24
CA LEU A 110 -4.73 12.88 -6.62
C LEU A 110 -4.81 11.69 -7.59
N ARG A 111 -3.92 10.70 -7.44
CA ARG A 111 -3.91 9.52 -8.30
C ARG A 111 -5.14 8.65 -8.09
N MET A 112 -5.57 8.44 -6.84
CA MET A 112 -6.80 7.71 -6.52
C MET A 112 -8.00 8.32 -7.24
N ARG A 113 -8.20 9.63 -7.11
CA ARG A 113 -9.33 10.34 -7.77
C ARG A 113 -9.24 10.27 -9.29
N ALA A 114 -8.05 10.44 -9.86
CA ALA A 114 -7.83 10.30 -11.30
C ALA A 114 -8.19 8.90 -11.82
N SER A 115 -8.02 7.87 -10.98
CA SER A 115 -8.41 6.48 -11.25
C SER A 115 -9.78 6.12 -10.67
N LYS A 116 -10.68 7.09 -10.46
CA LYS A 116 -12.07 6.84 -10.03
C LYS A 116 -12.20 6.05 -8.71
N LEU A 117 -11.16 6.06 -7.88
CA LEU A 117 -11.15 5.58 -6.51
C LEU A 117 -11.27 6.81 -5.61
N GLU A 118 -12.45 7.03 -5.05
CA GLU A 118 -12.67 8.21 -4.19
C GLU A 118 -12.13 7.90 -2.79
N PRO A 119 -11.16 8.68 -2.26
CA PRO A 119 -10.65 8.49 -0.91
C PRO A 119 -11.77 8.72 0.12
N LYS A 120 -11.93 7.77 1.04
CA LYS A 120 -12.98 7.77 2.07
C LYS A 120 -12.42 7.83 3.48
N ARG A 121 -11.27 7.21 3.74
CA ARG A 121 -10.61 7.23 5.05
C ARG A 121 -9.12 7.48 4.93
N LEU A 122 -8.56 8.21 5.89
CA LEU A 122 -7.13 8.48 5.98
C LEU A 122 -6.68 8.38 7.43
N THR A 123 -5.69 7.52 7.69
CA THR A 123 -5.09 7.34 9.01
C THR A 123 -3.60 7.63 8.93
N PHE A 124 -3.11 8.58 9.72
CA PHE A 124 -1.69 8.89 9.80
C PHE A 124 -0.97 8.03 10.84
N ILE A 125 0.25 7.62 10.54
CA ILE A 125 1.09 6.82 11.43
C ILE A 125 2.31 7.63 11.83
N HIS A 126 2.46 7.84 13.13
CA HIS A 126 3.52 8.63 13.74
C HIS A 126 4.46 7.72 14.55
N PRO A 127 5.79 7.91 14.47
CA PRO A 127 6.73 7.22 15.34
C PRO A 127 6.41 7.44 16.83
N ASN A 128 6.15 8.68 17.21
CA ASN A 128 5.77 9.11 18.57
C ASN A 128 4.92 10.39 18.50
N GLN A 129 4.36 10.81 19.64
CA GLN A 129 3.44 11.97 19.73
C GLN A 129 4.07 13.31 19.31
N SER A 130 5.40 13.45 19.41
CA SER A 130 6.13 14.69 19.11
C SER A 130 6.68 14.74 17.68
N SER A 131 6.45 13.69 16.88
CA SER A 131 7.01 13.54 15.54
C SER A 131 5.94 13.66 14.45
N GLY A 132 6.36 14.14 13.28
CA GLY A 132 5.51 14.12 12.09
C GLY A 132 5.18 12.69 11.63
N ALA A 133 4.08 12.54 10.89
CA ALA A 133 3.68 11.26 10.33
C ALA A 133 4.74 10.76 9.34
N ILE A 134 5.06 9.47 9.39
CA ILE A 134 5.98 8.81 8.45
C ILE A 134 5.24 8.01 7.39
N ARG A 135 4.03 7.54 7.69
CA ARG A 135 3.16 6.79 6.79
C ARG A 135 1.73 7.28 6.92
N ALA A 136 0.95 7.04 5.87
CA ALA A 136 -0.48 7.20 5.88
C ALA A 136 -1.11 5.95 5.28
N ILE A 137 -2.21 5.48 5.87
CA ILE A 137 -3.10 4.48 5.30
C ILE A 137 -4.27 5.23 4.69
N ALA A 138 -4.51 5.03 3.40
CA ALA A 138 -5.69 5.54 2.73
C ALA A 138 -6.60 4.40 2.32
N GLU A 139 -7.90 4.55 2.59
CA GLU A 139 -8.96 3.73 2.00
C GLU A 139 -9.70 4.55 0.94
N GLY A 140 -9.92 3.97 -0.23
CA GLY A 140 -10.75 4.53 -1.29
C GLY A 140 -11.82 3.58 -1.77
N ARG A 141 -12.87 4.12 -2.37
CA ARG A 141 -14.00 3.34 -2.92
C ARG A 141 -14.14 3.57 -4.42
N LYS A 142 -14.22 2.49 -5.19
CA LYS A 142 -14.44 2.57 -6.63
C LYS A 142 -15.80 3.18 -6.94
N TYR A 143 -15.79 4.28 -7.68
CA TYR A 143 -16.97 5.08 -8.01
C TYR A 143 -17.71 5.63 -6.78
N GLY A 144 -16.99 5.85 -5.68
CA GLY A 144 -17.55 6.43 -4.48
C GLY A 144 -17.90 7.91 -4.64
N ASN A 145 -18.89 8.37 -3.87
CA ASN A 145 -19.16 9.79 -3.72
C ASN A 145 -18.10 10.46 -2.82
N PRO A 146 -17.85 11.78 -3.01
CA PRO A 146 -16.92 12.53 -2.18
C PRO A 146 -17.20 12.46 -0.68
N GLY A 147 -16.16 12.72 0.11
CA GLY A 147 -16.22 12.80 1.57
C GLY A 147 -15.12 11.95 2.19
N LEU A 148 -14.16 12.62 2.82
CA LEU A 148 -13.02 12.01 3.48
C LEU A 148 -13.21 12.11 4.99
N GLU A 149 -13.02 11.00 5.68
CA GLU A 149 -12.88 10.92 7.13
C GLU A 149 -11.40 10.77 7.47
N VAL A 150 -10.91 11.57 8.41
CA VAL A 150 -9.54 11.44 8.93
C VAL A 150 -9.64 10.79 10.29
N ASP A 151 -9.07 9.59 10.41
CA ASP A 151 -9.09 8.79 11.62
C ASP A 151 -8.08 9.31 12.65
N PRO A 152 -8.27 8.99 13.94
CA PRO A 152 -7.23 9.19 14.95
C PRO A 152 -5.88 8.61 14.49
N PRO A 153 -4.76 9.29 14.76
CA PRO A 153 -3.46 8.83 14.32
C PRO A 153 -3.03 7.59 15.11
N ILE A 154 -2.32 6.69 14.43
CA ILE A 154 -1.64 5.56 15.07
C ILE A 154 -0.28 6.05 15.57
N ILE A 155 -0.05 5.97 16.88
CA ILE A 155 1.25 6.30 17.49
C ILE A 155 2.01 5.00 17.77
N ILE A 156 3.23 4.84 17.23
CA ILE A 156 3.97 3.57 17.33
C ILE A 156 4.61 3.41 18.72
N TYR A 157 5.38 4.40 19.19
CA TYR A 157 6.20 4.30 20.38
C TYR A 157 5.75 5.25 21.49
N LYS A 158 5.86 4.79 22.75
CA LYS A 158 5.67 5.62 23.94
C LYS A 158 6.89 6.54 24.16
N PRO A 159 6.74 7.69 24.84
CA PRO A 159 7.86 8.60 25.15
C PRO A 159 9.03 7.90 25.86
N GLU A 160 8.73 7.01 26.79
CA GLU A 160 9.67 6.19 27.57
C GLU A 160 10.26 4.99 26.80
N GLY A 161 9.89 4.81 25.54
CA GLY A 161 10.26 3.67 24.71
C GLY A 161 9.25 2.52 24.73
N GLY A 162 9.42 1.57 23.81
CA GLY A 162 8.49 0.47 23.61
C GLY A 162 7.20 0.86 22.86
N TYR A 163 6.44 -0.14 22.42
CA TYR A 163 5.21 0.06 21.65
C TYR A 163 4.06 0.60 22.51
N THR A 164 3.23 1.47 21.91
CA THR A 164 1.92 1.84 22.47
C THR A 164 0.98 0.62 22.50
N ASP A 165 -0.07 0.68 23.32
CA ASP A 165 -1.03 -0.42 23.44
C ASP A 165 -1.82 -0.62 22.13
N GLU A 166 -2.04 0.45 21.37
CA GLU A 166 -2.60 0.40 20.02
C GLU A 166 -1.64 -0.32 19.04
N ALA A 167 -0.36 0.07 19.04
CA ALA A 167 0.63 -0.57 18.18
C ALA A 167 0.79 -2.06 18.50
N LYS A 168 0.78 -2.45 19.78
CA LYS A 168 0.82 -3.87 20.20
C LYS A 168 -0.36 -4.67 19.68
N LYS A 169 -1.57 -4.12 19.74
CA LYS A 169 -2.78 -4.77 19.19
C LYS A 169 -2.66 -5.04 17.69
N ILE A 170 -1.99 -4.15 16.96
CA ILE A 170 -1.78 -4.29 15.51
C ILE A 170 -0.66 -5.29 15.19
N THR A 171 0.46 -5.25 15.91
CA THR A 171 1.65 -6.05 15.60
C THR A 171 1.65 -7.44 16.24
N GLY A 172 0.84 -7.67 17.28
CA GLY A 172 0.85 -8.91 18.06
C GLY A 172 2.10 -9.07 18.96
N ALA A 173 2.78 -7.96 19.26
CA ALA A 173 4.00 -7.90 20.08
C ALA A 173 3.73 -7.66 21.58
#